data_AF-A0A428KJ85-F1
#
_entry.id   AF-A0A428KJ85-F1
#
_cell.length_a   1.000
_cell.length_b   1.000
_cell.length_c   1.000
_cell.angle_alpha   90.00
_cell.angle_beta   90.00
_cell.angle_gamma   90.00
#
_symmetry.space_group_name_H-M   'P 1'
#
loop_
_entity.id
_entity.type
_entity.pdbx_description
1 polymer ?
#
loop_
_entity_poly.entity_id
_entity_poly.type
_entity_poly.pdbx_seq_one_letter_code
_entity_poly.pdbx_strand_id
1 'polypeptide(L)'
;MLLVLSSFAGIAQQALPAQLVWLVTQVAQSSAGPLPVLPLREAQRTLGTARQRFQQGLPPDTRLYLTARVLNEAATPELVIVALETWQGRQLRGHILRAGAAQLVPVEFSEAAVQDWLLLHADGREEGNYLGKYWDLEEKLAARPE
;
A
#
# COMPACT_ATOMS: atom_id res chain seq x y z
N MET A 1 -26.82 35.69 0.77
CA MET A 1 -26.85 34.23 1.02
C MET A 1 -26.20 33.57 -0.19
N LEU A 2 -24.91 33.27 -0.13
CA LEU A 2 -24.16 32.66 -1.23
C LEU A 2 -23.89 31.20 -0.86
N LEU A 3 -24.49 30.27 -1.61
CA LEU A 3 -24.25 28.84 -1.50
C LEU A 3 -22.82 28.55 -2.00
N VAL A 4 -21.91 28.25 -1.08
CA VAL A 4 -20.62 27.62 -1.42
C VAL A 4 -20.92 26.15 -1.67
N LEU A 5 -21.02 25.79 -2.95
CA LEU A 5 -21.01 24.40 -3.39
C LEU A 5 -19.60 23.86 -3.15
N SER A 6 -19.41 23.12 -2.06
CA SER A 6 -18.18 22.35 -1.83
C SER A 6 -18.08 21.28 -2.91
N SER A 7 -17.24 21.56 -3.92
CA SER A 7 -16.91 20.61 -4.98
C SER A 7 -16.13 19.43 -4.43
N PHE A 8 -16.82 18.36 -4.06
CA PHE A 8 -16.24 17.02 -3.95
C PHE A 8 -16.10 16.41 -5.36
N ALA A 9 -15.19 16.97 -6.16
CA ALA A 9 -14.90 16.47 -7.50
C ALA A 9 -13.40 16.61 -7.76
N GLY A 10 -12.62 15.71 -7.15
CA GLY A 10 -11.17 15.77 -7.22
C GLY A 10 -10.48 14.44 -7.00
N ILE A 11 -11.14 13.31 -7.27
CA ILE A 11 -10.43 12.03 -7.48
C ILE A 11 -10.43 11.78 -8.98
N ALA A 12 -9.94 12.76 -9.73
CA ALA A 12 -9.66 12.60 -11.15
C ALA A 12 -8.34 11.82 -11.28
N GLN A 13 -8.44 10.55 -11.68
CA GLN A 13 -7.48 9.80 -12.50
C GLN A 13 -6.00 10.26 -12.46
N GLN A 14 -5.42 10.39 -11.27
CA GLN A 14 -3.97 10.51 -11.16
C GLN A 14 -3.39 9.14 -11.40
N ALA A 15 -2.61 9.02 -12.48
CA ALA A 15 -1.83 7.83 -12.74
C ALA A 15 -0.97 7.52 -11.50
N LEU A 16 -0.92 6.25 -11.12
CA LEU A 16 -0.10 5.83 -9.99
C LEU A 16 1.37 6.22 -10.26
N PRO A 17 2.08 6.75 -9.25
CA PRO A 17 3.52 6.97 -9.33
C PRO A 17 4.25 5.70 -9.79
N ALA A 18 5.32 5.85 -10.58
CA ALA A 18 6.05 4.72 -11.15
C ALA A 18 6.53 3.71 -10.08
N GLN A 19 6.91 4.22 -8.90
CA GLN A 19 7.31 3.42 -7.75
C GLN A 19 6.17 2.53 -7.24
N LEU A 20 4.95 3.07 -7.17
CA LEU A 20 3.75 2.31 -6.81
C LEU A 20 3.38 1.29 -7.89
N VAL A 21 3.54 1.63 -9.17
CA VAL A 21 3.29 0.68 -10.27
C VAL A 21 4.24 -0.51 -10.15
N TRP A 22 5.55 -0.26 -9.98
CA TRP A 22 6.54 -1.32 -9.77
C TRP A 22 6.21 -2.16 -8.53
N LEU A 23 5.87 -1.54 -7.40
CA LEU A 23 5.54 -2.26 -6.16
C LEU A 23 4.31 -3.16 -6.33
N VAL A 24 3.25 -2.67 -6.98
CA VAL A 24 2.05 -3.46 -7.29
C VAL A 24 2.40 -4.67 -8.15
N THR A 25 3.24 -4.50 -9.16
CA THR A 25 3.71 -5.60 -10.01
C THR A 25 4.52 -6.63 -9.22
N GLN A 26 5.46 -6.19 -8.37
CA GLN A 26 6.27 -7.09 -7.53
C GLN A 26 5.43 -7.87 -6.52
N VAL A 27 4.44 -7.22 -5.89
CA VAL A 27 3.50 -7.86 -4.97
C VAL A 27 2.65 -8.92 -5.66
N ALA A 28 2.17 -8.63 -6.87
CA ALA A 28 1.42 -9.61 -7.66
C ALA A 28 2.27 -10.84 -7.99
N GLN A 29 3.54 -10.65 -8.39
CA GLN A 29 4.48 -11.74 -8.67
C GLN A 29 4.83 -12.57 -7.42
N SER A 30 4.83 -11.93 -6.24
CA SER A 30 5.19 -12.56 -4.97
C SER A 30 4.03 -13.21 -4.21
N SER A 31 2.80 -13.14 -4.75
CA SER A 31 1.58 -13.56 -4.03
C SER A 31 1.57 -15.02 -3.55
N ALA A 32 2.18 -15.92 -4.33
CA ALA A 32 2.22 -17.35 -4.05
C ALA A 32 3.39 -17.78 -3.15
N GLY A 33 4.42 -16.93 -2.98
CA GLY A 33 5.66 -17.28 -2.29
C GLY A 33 5.67 -16.89 -0.80
N PRO A 34 6.61 -17.45 -0.02
CA PRO A 34 6.92 -16.92 1.31
C PRO A 34 7.54 -15.53 1.18
N LEU A 35 7.22 -14.65 2.13
CA LEU A 35 7.80 -13.32 2.20
C LEU A 35 9.14 -13.35 2.97
N PRO A 36 10.09 -12.46 2.64
CA PRO A 36 11.37 -12.39 3.34
C PRO A 36 11.18 -12.02 4.82
N VAL A 37 11.73 -12.85 5.72
CA VAL A 37 11.44 -12.81 7.17
C VAL A 37 11.90 -11.49 7.83
N LEU A 38 13.09 -11.00 7.47
CA LEU A 38 13.67 -9.80 8.09
C LEU A 38 12.87 -8.52 7.78
N PRO A 39 12.62 -8.15 6.50
CA PRO A 39 11.80 -6.98 6.19
C PRO A 39 10.36 -7.12 6.70
N LEU A 40 9.78 -8.33 6.68
CA LEU A 40 8.45 -8.57 7.24
C LEU A 40 8.39 -8.27 8.74
N ARG A 41 9.39 -8.73 9.51
CA ARG A 41 9.48 -8.46 10.95
C ARG A 41 9.58 -6.96 11.23
N GLU A 42 10.38 -6.25 10.44
CA GLU A 42 10.58 -4.82 10.62
C GLU A 42 9.33 -4.00 10.27
N ALA A 43 8.63 -4.41 9.22
CA ALA A 43 7.33 -3.85 8.87
C ALA A 43 6.32 -4.02 10.00
N GLN A 44 6.21 -5.23 10.56
CA GLN A 44 5.34 -5.53 11.70
C GLN A 44 5.70 -4.72 12.95
N ARG A 45 7.00 -4.60 13.25
CA ARG A 45 7.50 -3.82 14.40
C ARG A 45 7.09 -2.35 14.31
N THR A 46 7.05 -1.80 13.11
CA THR A 46 6.80 -0.36 12.87
C THR A 46 5.37 -0.03 12.43
N LEU A 47 4.51 -1.04 12.26
CA LEU A 47 3.11 -0.86 11.87
C LEU A 47 2.33 0.06 12.83
N GLY A 48 2.64 -0.02 14.13
CA GLY A 48 2.04 0.86 15.14
C GLY A 48 2.33 2.35 14.89
N THR A 49 3.52 2.69 14.37
CA THR A 49 3.89 4.05 13.99
C THR A 49 3.07 4.51 12.78
N ALA A 50 2.91 3.67 11.77
CA ALA A 50 2.08 3.98 10.59
C ALA A 50 0.61 4.24 10.99
N ARG A 51 0.06 3.38 11.85
CA ARG A 51 -1.29 3.54 12.40
C ARG A 51 -1.45 4.86 13.15
N GLN A 52 -0.50 5.18 14.05
CA GLN A 52 -0.56 6.42 14.82
C GLN A 52 -0.57 7.65 13.91
N ARG A 53 0.28 7.67 12.88
CA ARG A 53 0.30 8.78 11.91
C ARG A 53 -1.00 8.89 11.13
N PHE A 54 -1.54 7.77 10.67
CA PHE A 54 -2.84 7.76 9.98
C PHE A 54 -3.96 8.33 10.86
N GLN A 55 -4.02 7.93 12.13
CA GLN A 55 -5.02 8.40 13.10
C GLN A 55 -4.86 9.87 13.49
N GLN A 56 -3.65 10.42 13.43
CA GLN A 56 -3.38 11.84 13.65
C GLN A 56 -3.74 12.73 12.44
N GLY A 57 -4.06 12.11 11.30
CA GLY A 57 -4.24 12.79 10.03
C GLY A 57 -2.91 12.86 9.26
N LEU A 58 -2.97 12.52 7.98
CA LEU A 58 -1.81 12.64 7.09
C LEU A 58 -1.71 14.06 6.53
N PRO A 59 -0.50 14.55 6.22
CA PRO A 59 -0.33 15.78 5.46
C PRO A 59 -1.08 15.73 4.13
N PRO A 60 -1.42 16.89 3.53
CA PRO A 60 -2.01 16.94 2.20
C PRO A 60 -1.20 16.12 1.20
N ASP A 61 -1.89 15.46 0.28
CA ASP A 61 -1.31 14.66 -0.80
C ASP A 61 -0.38 13.51 -0.34
N THR A 62 -0.38 13.20 0.95
CA THR A 62 0.28 12.03 1.52
C THR A 62 -0.72 10.90 1.62
N ARG A 63 -0.34 9.70 1.19
CA ARG A 63 -1.21 8.52 1.21
C ARG A 63 -0.51 7.37 1.93
N LEU A 64 -1.31 6.61 2.69
CA LEU A 64 -0.89 5.37 3.31
C LEU A 64 -1.37 4.20 2.46
N TYR A 65 -0.42 3.35 2.09
CA TYR A 65 -0.64 2.11 1.37
C TYR A 65 -0.24 0.94 2.26
N LEU A 66 -0.95 -0.18 2.14
CA LEU A 66 -0.67 -1.39 2.90
C LEU A 66 -0.47 -2.55 1.93
N THR A 67 0.60 -3.31 2.13
CA THR A 67 0.71 -4.65 1.55
C THR A 67 -0.01 -5.60 2.48
N ALA A 68 -1.03 -6.31 2.01
CA ALA A 68 -1.84 -7.19 2.84
C ALA A 68 -2.17 -8.51 2.14
N ARG A 69 -2.36 -9.58 2.91
CA ARG A 69 -2.94 -10.84 2.41
C ARG A 69 -4.45 -10.81 2.57
N VAL A 70 -5.18 -10.64 1.48
CA VAL A 70 -6.65 -10.61 1.46
C VAL A 70 -7.19 -11.85 0.76
N LEU A 71 -8.45 -12.20 0.98
CA LEU A 71 -9.08 -13.28 0.21
C LEU A 71 -9.62 -12.71 -1.11
N ASN A 72 -9.31 -13.36 -2.23
CA ASN A 72 -9.92 -13.07 -3.51
C ASN A 72 -11.33 -13.70 -3.62
N GLU A 73 -12.00 -13.52 -4.76
CA GLU A 73 -13.35 -14.06 -5.01
C GLU A 73 -13.44 -15.59 -4.89
N ALA A 74 -12.33 -16.30 -5.13
CA ALA A 74 -12.21 -17.74 -4.98
C ALA A 74 -11.79 -18.17 -3.55
N ALA A 75 -11.90 -17.26 -2.56
CA ALA A 75 -11.47 -17.47 -1.18
C ALA A 75 -10.00 -17.89 -1.03
N THR A 76 -9.15 -17.54 -2.01
CA THR A 76 -7.72 -17.80 -1.99
C THR A 76 -6.97 -16.57 -1.48
N PRO A 77 -6.00 -16.71 -0.55
CA PRO A 77 -5.16 -15.59 -0.13
C PRO A 77 -4.35 -15.01 -1.30
N GLU A 78 -4.49 -13.71 -1.54
CA GLU A 78 -3.76 -12.91 -2.52
C GLU A 78 -2.98 -11.81 -1.78
N LEU A 79 -1.73 -11.58 -2.18
CA LEU A 79 -0.96 -10.44 -1.67
C LEU A 79 -1.28 -9.22 -2.54
N VAL A 80 -1.73 -8.14 -1.93
CA VAL A 80 -2.18 -6.94 -2.65
C VAL A 80 -1.64 -5.67 -2.01
N ILE A 81 -1.57 -4.60 -2.80
CA ILE A 81 -1.40 -3.23 -2.29
C ILE A 81 -2.78 -2.61 -2.14
N VAL A 82 -3.06 -2.03 -0.97
CA VAL A 82 -4.31 -1.33 -0.66
C VAL A 82 -4.01 0.14 -0.39
N ALA A 83 -4.65 1.06 -1.11
CA ALA A 83 -4.73 2.47 -0.72
C ALA A 83 -5.72 2.60 0.44
N LEU A 84 -5.24 2.99 1.62
CA LEU A 84 -6.04 2.96 2.84
C LEU A 84 -6.99 4.15 2.95
N GLU A 85 -8.23 3.89 3.33
CA GLU A 85 -9.26 4.91 3.58
C GLU A 85 -9.65 5.01 5.04
N THR A 86 -9.78 3.87 5.73
CA THR A 86 -10.18 3.85 7.14
C THR A 86 -9.38 2.82 7.92
N TRP A 87 -9.08 3.16 9.18
CA TRP A 87 -8.44 2.29 10.15
C TRP A 87 -9.16 2.45 11.49
N GLN A 88 -10.05 1.52 11.82
CA GLN A 88 -10.89 1.57 13.02
C GLN A 88 -10.67 0.34 13.88
N GLY A 89 -10.05 0.53 15.05
CA GLY A 89 -9.62 -0.59 15.89
C GLY A 89 -8.69 -1.52 15.11
N ARG A 90 -9.14 -2.76 14.87
CA ARG A 90 -8.40 -3.77 14.10
C ARG A 90 -8.91 -3.97 12.67
N GLN A 91 -9.92 -3.20 12.24
CA GLN A 91 -10.49 -3.31 10.89
C GLN A 91 -10.02 -2.16 10.00
N LEU A 92 -9.68 -2.51 8.76
CA LEU A 92 -9.18 -1.60 7.75
C LEU A 92 -10.06 -1.69 6.52
N ARG A 93 -10.27 -0.55 5.86
CA ARG A 93 -10.92 -0.49 4.55
C ARG A 93 -10.13 0.39 3.61
N GLY A 94 -10.13 0.02 2.34
CA GLY A 94 -9.52 0.81 1.29
C GLY A 94 -9.75 0.20 -0.07
N HIS A 95 -8.91 0.58 -1.03
CA HIS A 95 -9.02 0.12 -2.41
C HIS A 95 -7.77 -0.63 -2.84
N ILE A 96 -7.94 -1.84 -3.37
CA ILE A 96 -6.85 -2.61 -3.98
C ILE A 96 -6.36 -1.87 -5.22
N LEU A 97 -5.04 -1.70 -5.31
CA LEU A 97 -4.36 -1.20 -6.49
C LEU A 97 -3.92 -2.38 -7.37
N ARG A 98 -4.23 -2.30 -8.67
CA ARG A 98 -3.80 -3.28 -9.67
C ARG A 98 -3.09 -2.56 -10.82
N ALA A 99 -1.98 -3.12 -11.28
CA ALA A 99 -1.23 -2.56 -12.40
C ALA A 99 -2.08 -2.60 -13.68
N GLY A 100 -2.20 -1.47 -14.37
CA GLY A 100 -2.95 -1.38 -15.64
C GLY A 100 -4.48 -1.44 -15.51
N ALA A 101 -5.04 -1.51 -14.29
CA ALA A 101 -6.49 -1.46 -14.09
C ALA A 101 -6.92 -0.07 -13.65
N ALA A 102 -7.93 0.49 -14.33
CA ALA A 102 -8.57 1.74 -13.91
C ALA A 102 -9.52 1.55 -12.71
N GLN A 103 -9.80 0.29 -12.33
CA GLN A 103 -10.82 -0.04 -11.35
C GLN A 103 -10.22 -0.13 -9.94
N LEU A 104 -10.71 0.73 -9.06
CA LEU A 104 -10.48 0.63 -7.63
C LEU A 104 -11.42 -0.45 -7.07
N VAL A 105 -10.86 -1.52 -6.50
CA VAL A 105 -11.65 -2.61 -5.91
C VAL A 105 -11.70 -2.42 -4.39
N PRO A 106 -12.87 -2.15 -3.79
CA PRO A 106 -12.96 -1.96 -2.35
C PRO A 106 -12.65 -3.26 -1.61
N VAL A 107 -11.99 -3.16 -0.46
CA VAL A 107 -11.65 -4.31 0.38
C VAL A 107 -11.73 -3.94 1.86
N GLU A 108 -12.20 -4.89 2.67
CA GLU A 108 -12.17 -4.83 4.13
C GLU A 108 -11.36 -6.01 4.67
N PHE A 109 -10.47 -5.75 5.63
CA PHE A 109 -9.58 -6.75 6.19
C PHE A 109 -9.08 -6.37 7.58
N SER A 110 -8.56 -7.36 8.29
CA SER A 110 -8.00 -7.19 9.64
C SER A 110 -6.56 -6.65 9.61
N GLU A 111 -6.15 -5.90 10.63
CA GLU A 111 -4.77 -5.42 10.82
C GLU A 111 -3.76 -6.58 10.80
N ALA A 112 -4.18 -7.76 11.27
CA ALA A 112 -3.36 -8.97 11.26
C ALA A 112 -3.01 -9.48 9.85
N ALA A 113 -3.73 -9.05 8.81
CA ALA A 113 -3.45 -9.40 7.42
C ALA A 113 -2.35 -8.52 6.80
N VAL A 114 -1.96 -7.41 7.45
CA VAL A 114 -0.94 -6.49 6.96
C VAL A 114 0.44 -7.14 7.02
N GLN A 115 1.14 -7.11 5.88
CA GLN A 115 2.50 -7.61 5.70
C GLN A 115 3.52 -6.47 5.63
N ASP A 116 3.13 -5.33 5.07
CA ASP A 116 3.97 -4.13 5.00
C ASP A 116 3.13 -2.86 4.89
N TRP A 117 3.76 -1.71 5.11
CA TRP A 117 3.13 -0.40 5.01
C TRP A 117 4.05 0.58 4.28
N LEU A 118 3.47 1.47 3.48
CA LEU A 118 4.16 2.53 2.75
C LEU A 118 3.40 3.84 2.96
N LEU A 119 4.04 4.82 3.56
CA LEU A 119 3.56 6.20 3.54
C LEU A 119 4.33 6.95 2.45
N LEU A 120 3.60 7.34 1.40
CA LEU A 120 4.15 8.04 0.24
C LEU A 120 3.75 9.51 0.31
N HIS A 121 4.77 10.37 0.33
CA HIS A 121 4.62 11.82 0.31
C HIS A 121 4.50 12.35 -1.14
N ALA A 122 3.96 13.55 -1.30
CA ALA A 122 3.79 14.19 -2.60
C ALA A 122 5.12 14.47 -3.33
N ASP A 123 6.22 14.64 -2.57
CA ASP A 123 7.58 14.81 -3.09
C ASP A 123 8.25 13.49 -3.52
N GLY A 124 7.53 12.36 -3.41
CA GLY A 124 8.02 11.02 -3.72
C GLY A 124 8.83 10.37 -2.60
N ARG A 125 8.99 11.03 -1.44
CA ARG A 125 9.64 10.42 -0.28
C ARG A 125 8.78 9.27 0.26
N GLU A 126 9.45 8.20 0.65
CA GLU A 126 8.83 7.01 1.21
C GLU A 126 9.21 6.79 2.67
N GLU A 127 8.24 6.40 3.48
CA GLU A 127 8.45 5.84 4.81
C GLU A 127 7.86 4.43 4.89
N GLY A 128 8.51 3.54 5.63
CA GLY A 128 8.21 2.10 5.59
C GLY A 128 8.75 1.46 4.31
N ASN A 129 7.90 0.71 3.62
CA ASN A 129 8.16 -0.01 2.38
C ASN A 129 9.34 -1.00 2.50
N TYR A 130 9.32 -1.82 3.54
CA TYR A 130 10.44 -2.74 3.83
C TYR A 130 10.53 -3.88 2.81
N LEU A 131 9.40 -4.42 2.37
CA LEU A 131 9.37 -5.45 1.32
C LEU A 131 9.77 -4.86 -0.03
N GLY A 132 9.26 -3.68 -0.39
CA GLY A 132 9.63 -3.02 -1.63
C GLY A 132 11.12 -2.69 -1.69
N LYS A 133 11.70 -2.12 -0.62
CA LYS A 133 13.14 -1.86 -0.55
C LYS A 133 13.99 -3.13 -0.61
N TYR A 134 13.50 -4.22 -0.02
CA TYR A 134 14.15 -5.53 -0.14
C TYR A 134 14.18 -6.00 -1.59
N TRP A 135 13.03 -6.03 -2.28
CA TRP A 135 12.96 -6.47 -3.67
C TRP A 135 13.77 -5.58 -4.62
N ASP A 136 13.79 -4.26 -4.40
CA ASP A 136 14.62 -3.32 -5.17
C ASP A 136 16.11 -3.61 -4.99
N LEU A 137 16.54 -3.97 -3.78
CA LEU A 137 17.93 -4.37 -3.53
C LEU A 137 18.26 -5.70 -4.22
N GLU A 138 17.39 -6.71 -4.14
CA GLU A 138 17.58 -8.00 -4.80
C GLU A 138 17.70 -7.84 -6.33
N GLU A 139 16.83 -7.03 -6.94
CA GLU A 139 16.88 -6.73 -8.38
C GLU A 139 18.21 -6.06 -8.77
N LYS A 140 18.66 -5.08 -7.98
CA LYS A 140 19.94 -4.39 -8.19
C LYS A 140 21.15 -5.31 -8.02
N LEU A 141 21.10 -6.25 -7.09
CA LEU A 141 22.16 -7.23 -6.89
C LEU A 141 22.22 -8.22 -8.06
N ALA A 142 21.07 -8.69 -8.53
CA ALA A 142 20.98 -9.59 -9.68
C ALA A 142 21.45 -8.94 -11.00
N ALA A 143 21.31 -7.62 -11.14
CA ALA A 143 21.72 -6.88 -12.33
C ALA A 143 23.21 -6.49 -12.37
N ARG A 144 24.01 -6.78 -11.32
CA ARG A 144 25.43 -6.42 -11.30
C ARG A 144 26.25 -7.38 -12.19
N PRO A 145 27.03 -6.87 -13.15
CA PRO A 145 28.05 -7.68 -13.82
C PRO A 145 29.18 -8.02 -12.84
N GLU A 146 29.75 -9.23 -12.97
CA GLU A 146 30.92 -9.70 -12.21
C GLU A 146 32.16 -8.83 -12.42
#